data_AF-A0A182QUR3-F1
#
_entry.id   AF-A0A182QUR3-F1
#
_cell.length_a   1.000
_cell.length_b   1.000
_cell.length_c   1.000
_cell.angle_alpha   90.00
_cell.angle_beta   90.00
_cell.angle_gamma   90.00
#
_symmetry.space_group_name_H-M   'P 1'
#
loop_
_entity.id
_entity.type
_entity.pdbx_description
1 polymer ?
#
loop_
_entity_poly.entity_id
_entity_poly.type
_entity_poly.pdbx_seq_one_letter_code
_entity_poly.pdbx_strand_id
1 'polypeptide(L)'
;MQPPRSGIGNNYYNRQVTLRCAKQMQSRGHTSGYIANVGEEDIPPTDQRHENTMKLFIVVALALVGAVAAQKYTSKYDNIDVDEILKSDRLFNNYYKCLLDEGRCTPDGNELKKILPEALQTNCEKCSEKQRSGAIHVLNYLIENRKAQWKVLQEKYDPENKYIEKYREEAKKEGIKLD
;
A
#
# COMPACT_ATOMS: atom_id res chain seq x y z
N MET A 1 3.86 -32.74 -25.64
CA MET A 1 4.54 -32.05 -24.53
C MET A 1 3.49 -31.41 -23.63
N GLN A 2 3.59 -31.67 -22.33
CA GLN A 2 2.71 -31.16 -21.27
C GLN A 2 2.83 -29.63 -21.11
N PRO A 3 1.73 -28.88 -20.97
CA PRO A 3 1.51 -27.95 -19.87
C PRO A 3 0.81 -28.72 -18.71
N PRO A 4 0.50 -28.20 -17.49
CA PRO A 4 0.48 -26.81 -17.00
C PRO A 4 0.99 -26.69 -15.53
N ARG A 5 0.74 -25.55 -14.84
CA ARG A 5 -0.20 -25.51 -13.68
C ARG A 5 -0.34 -24.11 -13.07
N SER A 6 -1.59 -23.65 -13.12
CA SER A 6 -2.22 -22.57 -12.38
C SER A 6 -2.24 -22.84 -10.86
N GLY A 7 -1.92 -21.82 -10.07
CA GLY A 7 -2.08 -21.82 -8.61
C GLY A 7 -3.49 -21.42 -8.20
N ILE A 8 -4.26 -22.36 -7.68
CA ILE A 8 -5.48 -22.13 -6.90
C ILE A 8 -5.36 -23.03 -5.67
N GLY A 9 -4.86 -22.49 -4.56
CA GLY A 9 -4.65 -23.26 -3.35
C GLY A 9 -4.50 -22.34 -2.16
N ASN A 10 -5.62 -21.91 -1.57
CA ASN A 10 -5.62 -21.34 -0.21
C ASN A 10 -6.97 -21.29 0.52
N ASN A 11 -8.08 -21.79 -0.06
CA ASN A 11 -9.40 -21.67 0.58
C ASN A 11 -10.04 -22.98 1.09
N TYR A 12 -9.40 -24.14 0.90
CA TYR A 12 -9.90 -25.43 1.40
C TYR A 12 -9.29 -25.87 2.75
N TYR A 13 -8.11 -25.36 3.12
CA TYR A 13 -7.41 -25.77 4.35
C TYR A 13 -8.03 -25.15 5.61
N ASN A 14 -8.51 -23.91 5.53
CA ASN A 14 -9.09 -23.21 6.68
C ASN A 14 -10.49 -23.70 7.09
N ARG A 15 -11.24 -24.39 6.23
CA ARG A 15 -12.58 -24.92 6.56
C ARG A 15 -12.53 -26.28 7.28
N GLN A 16 -11.46 -27.05 7.10
CA GLN A 16 -11.30 -28.39 7.68
C GLN A 16 -10.79 -28.38 9.13
N VAL A 17 -10.05 -27.34 9.53
CA VAL A 17 -9.49 -27.23 10.89
C VAL A 17 -10.57 -26.83 11.92
N THR A 18 -11.49 -25.93 11.55
CA THR A 18 -12.54 -25.43 12.47
C THR A 18 -13.58 -26.49 12.84
N LEU A 19 -13.88 -27.43 11.94
CA LEU A 19 -14.86 -28.51 12.18
C LEU A 19 -14.33 -29.62 13.12
N ARG A 20 -13.00 -29.73 13.28
CA ARG A 20 -12.39 -30.79 14.11
C ARG A 20 -12.37 -30.43 15.61
N CYS A 21 -12.25 -29.14 15.96
CA CYS A 21 -12.32 -28.69 17.36
C CYS A 21 -13.73 -28.80 17.97
N ALA A 22 -14.79 -28.51 17.20
CA ALA A 22 -16.16 -28.53 17.72
C ALA A 22 -16.65 -29.95 18.10
N LYS A 23 -16.11 -31.01 17.48
CA LYS A 23 -16.50 -32.40 17.76
C LYS A 23 -15.84 -33.02 18.99
N GLN A 24 -14.80 -32.40 19.55
CA GLN A 24 -14.03 -32.99 20.66
C GLN A 24 -14.52 -32.52 22.05
N MET A 25 -15.42 -31.54 22.12
CA MET A 25 -15.92 -30.99 23.40
C MET A 25 -17.20 -31.63 23.94
N GLN A 26 -17.78 -32.65 23.28
CA GLN A 26 -19.10 -33.21 23.64
C GLN A 26 -19.11 -34.66 24.17
N SER A 27 -17.97 -35.31 24.43
CA SER A 27 -17.96 -36.76 24.71
C SER A 27 -17.12 -37.26 25.90
N ARG A 28 -17.12 -36.57 27.05
CA ARG A 28 -16.72 -37.20 28.34
C ARG A 28 -17.63 -36.75 29.48
N GLY A 29 -18.74 -37.46 29.61
CA GLY A 29 -19.61 -37.42 30.78
C GLY A 29 -19.11 -38.31 31.93
N HIS A 30 -19.67 -38.04 33.10
CA HIS A 30 -20.19 -39.03 34.06
C HIS A 30 -19.38 -40.31 34.31
N THR A 31 -18.79 -40.42 35.51
CA THR A 31 -18.72 -41.70 36.24
C THR A 31 -18.88 -41.48 37.74
N SER A 32 -19.82 -42.24 38.29
CA SER A 32 -20.19 -42.37 39.69
C SER A 32 -19.26 -43.35 40.42
N GLY A 33 -18.96 -43.02 41.69
CA GLY A 33 -18.83 -43.98 42.80
C GLY A 33 -17.64 -44.94 42.80
N TYR A 34 -16.59 -44.58 43.53
CA TYR A 34 -15.93 -45.48 44.48
C TYR A 34 -15.20 -44.64 45.54
N ILE A 35 -15.60 -44.83 46.79
CA ILE A 35 -14.97 -44.27 48.00
C ILE A 35 -13.74 -45.12 48.33
N ALA A 36 -12.56 -44.50 48.36
CA ALA A 36 -11.34 -45.07 48.94
C ALA A 36 -10.67 -44.01 49.82
N ASN A 37 -10.18 -44.48 50.97
CA ASN A 37 -9.80 -43.69 52.14
C ASN A 37 -8.53 -42.83 51.96
N VAL A 38 -8.46 -41.82 52.82
CA VAL A 38 -7.50 -40.71 52.93
C VAL A 38 -6.05 -41.18 53.14
N GLY A 39 -5.13 -40.59 52.37
CA GLY A 39 -3.70 -40.55 52.63
C GLY A 39 -3.19 -39.17 52.21
N GLU A 40 -2.57 -38.45 53.15
CA GLU A 40 -2.05 -37.09 52.98
C GLU A 40 -0.69 -37.14 52.27
N GLU A 41 -0.65 -36.74 51.00
CA GLU A 41 0.59 -36.56 50.23
C GLU A 41 0.53 -35.21 49.48
N ASP A 42 1.27 -34.24 50.03
CA ASP A 42 1.96 -33.09 49.42
C ASP A 42 1.35 -32.37 48.21
N ILE A 43 0.89 -31.13 48.42
CA ILE A 43 0.60 -30.13 47.39
C ILE A 43 1.93 -29.47 46.93
N PRO A 44 2.38 -29.60 45.66
CA PRO A 44 3.47 -28.79 45.12
C PRO A 44 3.00 -27.36 44.73
N PRO A 45 3.87 -26.34 44.79
CA PRO A 45 3.50 -24.94 44.66
C PRO A 45 3.18 -24.54 43.20
N THR A 46 2.27 -23.59 43.03
CA THR A 46 1.87 -23.02 41.74
C THR A 46 3.04 -22.32 41.04
N ASP A 47 3.24 -22.65 39.78
CA ASP A 47 4.28 -22.15 38.89
C ASP A 47 4.10 -20.65 38.53
N GLN A 48 4.86 -19.77 39.17
CA GLN A 48 4.89 -18.32 38.92
C GLN A 48 5.60 -17.94 37.59
N ARG A 49 6.05 -18.90 36.75
CA ARG A 49 6.86 -18.67 35.54
C ARG A 49 6.05 -18.15 34.33
N HIS A 50 4.74 -18.31 34.32
CA HIS A 50 3.91 -18.02 33.15
C HIS A 50 3.60 -16.53 32.92
N GLU A 51 3.64 -15.66 33.93
CA GLU A 51 3.27 -14.24 33.77
C GLU A 51 4.31 -13.40 33.03
N ASN A 52 5.61 -13.69 33.22
CA ASN A 52 6.70 -12.92 32.61
C ASN A 52 6.91 -13.28 31.14
N THR A 53 6.54 -14.51 30.76
CA THR A 53 6.68 -15.04 29.40
C THR A 53 5.66 -14.39 28.46
N MET A 54 4.41 -14.18 28.90
CA MET A 54 3.37 -13.50 28.11
C MET A 54 3.67 -12.00 27.91
N LYS A 55 4.21 -11.32 28.93
CA LYS A 55 4.63 -9.91 28.85
C LYS A 55 5.77 -9.71 27.85
N LEU A 56 6.73 -10.64 27.80
CA LEU A 56 7.85 -10.59 26.86
C LEU A 56 7.37 -10.68 25.40
N PHE A 57 6.40 -11.57 25.10
CA PHE A 57 5.81 -11.66 23.77
C PHE A 57 5.01 -10.40 23.38
N ILE A 58 4.30 -9.78 24.33
CA ILE A 58 3.56 -8.52 24.08
C ILE A 58 4.52 -7.37 23.80
N VAL A 59 5.62 -7.25 24.55
CA VAL A 59 6.64 -6.21 24.33
C VAL A 59 7.35 -6.41 22.99
N VAL A 60 7.69 -7.65 22.63
CA VAL A 60 8.30 -7.97 21.32
C VAL A 60 7.32 -7.70 20.18
N ALA A 61 6.04 -8.05 20.33
CA ALA A 61 5.00 -7.76 19.33
C ALA A 61 4.77 -6.25 19.15
N LEU A 62 4.75 -5.46 20.24
CA LEU A 62 4.63 -4.00 20.18
C LEU A 62 5.89 -3.34 19.59
N ALA A 63 7.08 -3.87 19.85
CA ALA A 63 8.32 -3.39 19.26
C ALA A 63 8.38 -3.62 17.74
N LEU A 64 7.77 -4.70 17.23
CA LEU A 64 7.71 -5.00 15.80
C LEU A 64 6.73 -4.09 15.03
N VAL A 65 5.74 -3.47 15.71
CA VAL A 65 4.79 -2.53 15.09
C VAL A 65 5.41 -1.14 14.86
N GLY A 66 6.52 -0.81 15.53
CA GLY A 66 7.08 0.55 15.57
C GLY A 66 7.95 0.99 14.39
N ALA A 67 8.23 0.14 13.39
CA ALA A 67 9.29 0.41 12.41
C ALA A 67 8.86 0.33 10.94
N VAL A 68 7.64 0.77 10.58
CA VAL A 68 7.33 1.05 9.17
C VAL A 68 7.80 2.47 8.85
N ALA A 69 9.07 2.62 8.49
CA ALA A 69 9.56 3.87 7.94
C ALA A 69 8.78 4.16 6.63
N ALA A 70 8.03 5.27 6.59
CA ALA A 70 7.30 5.68 5.41
C ALA A 70 8.29 5.90 4.24
N GLN A 71 8.28 4.99 3.25
CA GLN A 71 9.16 5.08 2.09
C GLN A 71 8.70 6.25 1.21
N LYS A 72 9.54 7.27 1.06
CA LYS A 72 9.29 8.43 0.17
C LYS A 72 9.91 8.18 -1.21
N TYR A 73 9.38 8.84 -2.24
CA TYR A 73 10.02 8.88 -3.55
C TYR A 73 11.35 9.64 -3.49
N THR A 74 12.24 9.38 -4.45
CA THR A 74 13.51 10.08 -4.51
C THR A 74 13.29 11.58 -4.73
N SER A 75 13.98 12.42 -3.96
CA SER A 75 13.97 13.87 -4.10
C SER A 75 15.06 14.40 -5.05
N LYS A 76 15.80 13.49 -5.71
CA LYS A 76 16.92 13.83 -6.60
C LYS A 76 16.53 14.82 -7.70
N TYR A 77 15.29 14.76 -8.17
CA TYR A 77 14.78 15.56 -9.29
C TYR A 77 13.83 16.67 -8.85
N ASP A 78 13.73 16.98 -7.55
CA ASP A 78 12.81 18.01 -7.04
C ASP A 78 13.19 19.45 -7.43
N ASN A 79 14.38 19.66 -8.01
CA ASN A 79 14.90 20.97 -8.42
C ASN A 79 14.99 21.13 -9.94
N ILE A 80 14.36 20.26 -10.73
CA ILE A 80 14.27 20.46 -12.18
C ILE A 80 13.43 21.71 -12.48
N ASP A 81 13.77 22.44 -13.54
CA ASP A 81 12.98 23.59 -13.99
C ASP A 81 11.76 23.09 -14.78
N VAL A 82 10.66 22.88 -14.06
CA VAL A 82 9.38 22.42 -14.63
C VAL A 82 8.83 23.44 -15.62
N ASP A 83 9.03 24.73 -15.39
CA ASP A 83 8.52 25.79 -16.26
C ASP A 83 9.22 25.81 -17.62
N GLU A 84 10.55 25.64 -17.62
CA GLU A 84 11.32 25.52 -18.85
C GLU A 84 10.86 24.33 -19.68
N ILE A 85 10.64 23.18 -19.03
CA ILE A 85 10.16 21.95 -19.69
C ILE A 85 8.77 22.19 -20.30
N LEU A 86 7.83 22.77 -19.55
CA LEU A 86 6.45 22.98 -20.01
C LEU A 86 6.35 24.00 -21.14
N LYS A 87 7.13 25.07 -21.10
CA LYS A 87 7.14 26.15 -22.11
C LYS A 87 7.89 25.75 -23.39
N SER A 88 8.85 24.85 -23.31
CA SER A 88 9.62 24.40 -24.46
C SER A 88 8.96 23.21 -25.16
N ASP A 89 8.50 23.38 -26.40
CA ASP A 89 7.92 22.27 -27.17
C ASP A 89 8.90 21.11 -27.36
N ARG A 90 10.20 21.40 -27.51
CA ARG A 90 11.23 20.36 -27.65
C ARG A 90 11.35 19.52 -26.38
N LEU A 91 11.45 20.17 -25.22
CA LEU A 91 11.61 19.48 -23.94
C LEU A 91 10.32 18.74 -23.59
N PHE A 92 9.18 19.45 -23.61
CA PHE A 92 7.87 18.88 -23.36
C PHE A 92 7.61 17.61 -24.18
N ASN A 93 7.84 17.66 -25.50
CA ASN A 93 7.58 16.51 -26.38
C ASN A 93 8.46 15.29 -26.05
N ASN A 94 9.66 15.47 -25.50
CA ASN A 94 10.47 14.35 -25.03
C ASN A 94 9.85 13.66 -23.81
N TYR A 95 9.39 14.44 -22.82
CA TYR A 95 8.70 13.89 -21.64
C TYR A 95 7.36 13.27 -22.02
N TYR A 96 6.58 13.94 -22.87
CA TYR A 96 5.29 13.47 -23.33
C TYR A 96 5.41 12.11 -24.03
N LYS A 97 6.32 11.97 -25.01
CA LYS A 97 6.56 10.69 -25.69
C LYS A 97 7.11 9.63 -24.76
N CYS A 98 7.98 10.01 -23.82
CA CYS A 98 8.46 9.09 -22.78
C CYS A 98 7.30 8.50 -21.97
N LEU A 99 6.39 9.35 -21.48
CA LEU A 99 5.20 8.95 -20.72
C LEU A 99 4.25 8.09 -21.56
N LEU A 100 4.19 8.32 -22.88
CA LEU A 100 3.40 7.49 -23.80
C LEU A 100 4.07 6.19 -24.24
N ASP A 101 5.31 5.91 -23.83
CA ASP A 101 6.12 4.78 -24.34
C ASP A 101 6.46 4.89 -25.84
N GLU A 102 6.43 6.09 -26.40
CA GLU A 102 6.65 6.38 -27.82
C GLU A 102 8.04 7.00 -28.11
N GLY A 103 8.88 7.13 -27.08
CA GLY A 103 10.16 7.80 -27.21
C GLY A 103 11.15 7.48 -26.11
N ARG A 104 12.36 8.00 -26.26
CA ARG A 104 13.40 7.91 -25.24
C ARG A 104 13.02 8.72 -24.01
N CYS A 105 13.33 8.19 -22.85
CA CYS A 105 13.15 8.86 -21.57
C CYS A 105 14.51 9.36 -21.04
N THR A 106 14.51 10.58 -20.50
CA THR A 106 15.58 11.04 -19.63
C THR A 106 15.53 10.30 -18.29
N PRO A 107 16.61 10.33 -17.47
CA PRO A 107 16.61 9.64 -16.18
C PRO A 107 15.48 10.07 -15.23
N ASP A 108 15.15 11.36 -15.22
CA ASP A 108 14.06 11.93 -14.43
C ASP A 108 12.68 11.63 -15.03
N GLY A 109 12.53 11.68 -16.36
CA GLY A 109 11.30 11.26 -17.03
C GLY A 109 10.97 9.77 -16.83
N ASN A 110 11.99 8.90 -16.79
CA ASN A 110 11.84 7.49 -16.44
C ASN A 110 11.36 7.30 -15.00
N GLU A 111 11.95 8.03 -14.06
CA GLU A 111 11.55 7.96 -12.65
C GLU A 111 10.09 8.40 -12.50
N LEU A 112 9.71 9.53 -13.11
CA LEU A 112 8.33 10.01 -13.16
C LEU A 112 7.40 8.94 -13.72
N LYS A 113 7.70 8.39 -14.91
CA LYS A 113 6.87 7.36 -15.56
C LYS A 113 6.65 6.14 -14.66
N LYS A 114 7.69 5.73 -13.93
CA LYS A 114 7.66 4.58 -13.04
C LYS A 114 6.76 4.81 -11.82
N ILE A 115 6.85 5.99 -11.20
CA ILE A 115 6.11 6.29 -9.96
C ILE A 115 4.68 6.79 -10.22
N LEU A 116 4.40 7.33 -11.41
CA LEU A 116 3.14 8.01 -11.71
C LEU A 116 1.89 7.16 -11.44
N PRO A 117 1.81 5.87 -11.85
CA PRO A 117 0.62 5.05 -11.58
C PRO A 117 0.35 4.86 -10.08
N GLU A 118 1.40 4.61 -9.29
CA GLU A 118 1.29 4.46 -7.83
C GLU A 118 0.93 5.80 -7.18
N ALA A 119 1.56 6.90 -7.62
CA ALA A 119 1.29 8.23 -7.09
C ALA A 119 -0.18 8.65 -7.32
N LEU A 120 -0.77 8.32 -8.47
CA LEU A 120 -2.19 8.56 -8.72
C LEU A 120 -3.08 7.70 -7.80
N GLN A 121 -2.80 6.40 -7.69
CA GLN A 121 -3.57 5.48 -6.85
C GLN A 121 -3.54 5.83 -5.36
N THR A 122 -2.37 6.21 -4.86
CA THR A 122 -2.12 6.50 -3.44
C THR A 122 -2.25 7.98 -3.10
N ASN A 123 -2.66 8.81 -4.07
CA ASN A 123 -2.79 10.24 -3.89
C ASN A 123 -1.49 10.91 -3.38
N CYS A 124 -0.38 10.54 -4.01
CA CYS A 124 0.95 11.07 -3.74
C CYS A 124 1.39 10.92 -2.26
N GLU A 125 0.99 9.85 -1.57
CA GLU A 125 1.36 9.59 -0.15
C GLU A 125 2.88 9.68 0.08
N LYS A 126 3.64 9.16 -0.88
CA LYS A 126 5.10 9.10 -0.85
C LYS A 126 5.80 10.33 -1.44
N CYS A 127 5.06 11.30 -1.95
CA CYS A 127 5.62 12.48 -2.59
C CYS A 127 6.19 13.48 -1.57
N SER A 128 7.19 14.24 -2.00
CA SER A 128 7.64 15.46 -1.31
C SER A 128 6.67 16.62 -1.55
N GLU A 129 6.76 17.68 -0.76
CA GLU A 129 5.97 18.90 -0.95
C GLU A 129 6.22 19.54 -2.33
N LYS A 130 7.48 19.54 -2.78
CA LYS A 130 7.87 20.03 -4.11
C LYS A 130 7.27 19.20 -5.24
N GLN A 131 7.21 17.89 -5.08
CA GLN A 131 6.57 17.00 -6.06
C GLN A 131 5.06 17.24 -6.13
N ARG A 132 4.41 17.50 -5.00
CA ARG A 132 2.98 17.83 -4.95
C ARG A 132 2.68 19.16 -5.62
N SER A 133 3.41 20.23 -5.26
CA SER A 133 3.21 21.55 -5.87
C SER A 133 3.57 21.54 -7.36
N GLY A 134 4.66 20.87 -7.74
CA GLY A 134 5.06 20.67 -9.14
C GLY A 134 4.01 19.90 -9.95
N ALA A 135 3.42 18.83 -9.39
CA ALA A 135 2.36 18.09 -10.05
C ALA A 135 1.13 18.96 -10.31
N ILE A 136 0.70 19.75 -9.33
CA ILE A 136 -0.46 20.65 -9.48
C ILE A 136 -0.18 21.71 -10.57
N HIS A 137 1.02 22.28 -10.58
CA HIS A 137 1.44 23.23 -11.61
C HIS A 137 1.42 22.61 -13.02
N VAL A 138 1.99 21.42 -13.19
CA VAL A 138 1.99 20.68 -14.46
C VAL A 138 0.57 20.39 -14.94
N LEU A 139 -0.31 19.92 -14.05
CA LEU A 139 -1.69 19.61 -14.37
C LEU A 139 -2.44 20.85 -14.88
N ASN A 140 -2.34 21.97 -14.16
CA ASN A 140 -2.93 23.23 -14.58
C ASN A 140 -2.44 23.68 -15.95
N TYR A 141 -1.11 23.71 -16.13
CA TYR A 141 -0.53 24.12 -17.40
C TYR A 141 -1.01 23.26 -18.57
N LEU A 142 -1.08 21.93 -18.38
CA LEU A 142 -1.54 20.99 -19.39
C LEU A 142 -3.01 21.22 -19.76
N ILE A 143 -3.88 21.39 -18.75
CA ILE A 143 -5.31 21.62 -18.95
C ILE A 143 -5.57 22.95 -19.67
N GLU A 144 -4.82 24.00 -19.35
CA GLU A 144 -5.01 25.32 -19.95
C GLU A 144 -4.38 25.43 -21.35
N ASN A 145 -3.12 25.01 -21.48
CA ASN A 145 -2.27 25.33 -22.63
C ASN A 145 -2.03 24.15 -23.58
N ARG A 146 -2.21 22.90 -23.12
CA ARG A 146 -1.89 21.68 -23.89
C ARG A 146 -3.00 20.63 -23.82
N LYS A 147 -4.25 21.07 -24.02
CA LYS A 147 -5.50 20.27 -23.89
C LYS A 147 -5.49 18.96 -24.66
N ALA A 148 -4.92 18.94 -25.87
CA ALA A 148 -4.88 17.74 -26.69
C ALA A 148 -3.96 16.68 -26.05
N GLN A 149 -2.77 17.08 -25.62
CA GLN A 149 -1.80 16.20 -24.97
C GLN A 149 -2.29 15.74 -23.60
N TRP A 150 -2.98 16.63 -22.86
CA TRP A 150 -3.64 16.30 -21.61
C TRP A 150 -4.61 15.13 -21.77
N LYS A 151 -5.53 15.19 -22.75
CA LYS A 151 -6.51 14.12 -22.99
C LYS A 151 -5.85 12.77 -23.24
N VAL A 152 -4.78 12.73 -24.03
CA VAL A 152 -4.07 11.47 -24.32
C VAL A 152 -3.39 10.91 -23.07
N LEU A 153 -2.76 11.77 -22.25
CA LEU A 153 -2.17 11.33 -20.97
C LEU A 153 -3.24 10.85 -19.99
N GLN A 154 -4.36 11.56 -19.91
CA GLN A 154 -5.51 11.19 -19.09
C GLN A 154 -6.06 9.83 -19.50
N GLU A 155 -6.28 9.58 -20.79
CA GLU A 155 -6.74 8.26 -21.27
C GLU A 155 -5.77 7.13 -20.89
N LYS A 156 -4.46 7.39 -20.87
CA LYS A 156 -3.45 6.39 -20.48
C LYS A 156 -3.41 6.11 -18.97
N TYR A 157 -3.52 7.15 -18.15
CA TYR A 157 -3.24 7.04 -16.70
C TYR A 157 -4.49 7.13 -15.81
N ASP A 158 -5.56 7.75 -16.28
CA ASP A 158 -6.83 7.93 -15.57
C ASP A 158 -8.05 7.85 -16.54
N PRO A 159 -8.27 6.71 -17.21
CA PRO A 159 -9.37 6.57 -18.18
C PRO A 159 -10.77 6.71 -17.56
N GLU A 160 -10.88 6.54 -16.25
CA GLU A 160 -12.15 6.65 -15.50
C GLU A 160 -12.33 8.02 -14.82
N ASN A 161 -11.39 8.96 -14.99
CA ASN A 161 -11.39 10.28 -14.34
C ASN A 161 -11.45 10.25 -12.81
N LYS A 162 -11.01 9.16 -12.18
CA LYS A 162 -11.10 8.97 -10.73
C LYS A 162 -10.12 9.87 -9.98
N TYR A 163 -8.93 10.06 -10.53
CA TYR A 163 -7.85 10.75 -9.85
C TYR A 163 -7.98 12.26 -10.07
N ILE A 164 -8.34 12.70 -11.28
CA ILE A 164 -8.47 14.12 -11.61
C ILE A 164 -9.53 14.82 -10.76
N GLU A 165 -10.69 14.20 -10.55
CA GLU A 165 -11.73 14.79 -9.70
C GLU A 165 -11.26 14.94 -8.25
N LYS A 166 -10.57 13.92 -7.72
CA LYS A 166 -10.00 13.96 -6.38
C LYS A 166 -8.93 15.04 -6.23
N TYR A 167 -8.00 15.16 -7.19
CA TYR A 167 -7.01 16.22 -7.21
C TYR A 167 -7.68 17.60 -7.31
N ARG A 168 -8.80 17.72 -8.04
CA ARG A 168 -9.52 18.98 -8.14
C ARG A 168 -10.12 19.44 -6.82
N GLU A 169 -10.67 18.51 -6.05
CA GLU A 169 -11.15 18.79 -4.70
C GLU A 169 -10.03 19.18 -3.74
N GLU A 170 -8.88 18.50 -3.82
CA GLU A 170 -7.73 18.78 -2.97
C GLU A 170 -7.07 20.12 -3.29
N ALA A 171 -6.86 20.43 -4.57
CA ALA A 171 -6.34 21.73 -4.98
C ALA A 171 -7.26 22.87 -4.52
N LYS A 172 -8.59 22.70 -4.62
CA LYS A 172 -9.56 23.69 -4.08
C LYS A 172 -9.43 23.88 -2.57
N LYS A 173 -9.19 22.81 -1.80
CA LYS A 173 -8.96 22.88 -0.35
C LYS A 173 -7.67 23.62 0.00
N GLU A 174 -6.64 23.45 -0.82
CA GLU A 174 -5.34 24.13 -0.68
C GLU A 174 -5.34 25.55 -1.31
N GLY A 175 -6.49 26.05 -1.76
CA GLY A 175 -6.61 27.39 -2.36
C GLY A 175 -5.99 27.53 -3.75
N ILE A 176 -5.67 26.41 -4.42
CA ILE A 176 -5.11 26.37 -5.76
C ILE A 176 -6.27 26.35 -6.76
N LYS A 177 -6.34 27.39 -7.60
CA LYS A 177 -7.34 27.48 -8.68
C LYS A 177 -6.98 26.48 -9.78
N LEU A 178 -7.92 25.59 -10.07
CA LEU A 178 -7.94 24.77 -11.27
C LEU A 178 -9.23 25.18 -12.00
N ASP A 179 -9.14 26.05 -13.00
CA ASP A 179 -10.29 26.42 -13.84
C ASP A 179 -10.41 25.42 -15.00
#